data_AF-N7A2S0-F1
#
_entry.id   AF-N7A2S0-F1
#
_cell.length_a   1.000
_cell.length_b   1.000
_cell.length_c   1.000
_cell.angle_alpha   90.00
_cell.angle_beta   90.00
_cell.angle_gamma   90.00
#
_symmetry.space_group_name_H-M   'P 1'
#
loop_
_entity.id
_entity.type
_entity.pdbx_description
1 polymer ?
#
loop_
_entity_poly.entity_id
_entity_poly.type
_entity_poly.pdbx_seq_one_letter_code
_entity_poly.pdbx_strand_id
1 'polypeptide(L)'
;MRAQLRIETVPPVVLDVLETGAERAALNGEVPSVAVVLDNARGEAAARLAVPPLRARAQLLVDGVAVFVGSVQAVTLADVATLSLEG
;
A
#
# COMPACT_ATOMS: atom_id res chain seq x y z
N MET A 1 16.85 0.20 5.54
CA MET A 1 15.47 0.65 5.81
C MET A 1 14.54 -0.38 5.20
N ARG A 2 13.71 -1.03 6.01
CA ARG A 2 12.73 -2.03 5.55
C ARG A 2 11.34 -1.39 5.61
N ALA A 3 10.69 -1.26 4.46
CA ALA A 3 9.32 -0.77 4.38
C ALA A 3 8.34 -1.94 4.17
N GLN A 4 7.18 -1.90 4.82
CA GLN A 4 6.15 -2.92 4.73
C GLN A 4 4.77 -2.29 4.61
N LEU A 5 3.93 -2.88 3.78
CA LEU A 5 2.51 -2.57 3.69
C LEU A 5 1.73 -3.66 4.40
N ARG A 6 0.99 -3.27 5.44
CA ARG A 6 0.03 -4.14 6.14
C ARG A 6 -1.38 -3.73 5.78
N ILE A 7 -2.17 -4.66 5.24
CA ILE A 7 -3.58 -4.46 4.89
C ILE A 7 -4.43 -5.34 5.83
N GLU A 8 -5.42 -4.73 6.47
CA GLU A 8 -6.29 -5.34 7.49
C GLU A 8 -7.42 -6.17 6.85
N THR A 9 -7.04 -7.16 6.06
CA THR A 9 -7.93 -8.22 5.55
C THR A 9 -7.98 -9.41 6.54
N VAL A 10 -8.78 -10.44 6.21
CA VAL A 10 -8.84 -11.70 6.96
C VAL A 10 -8.47 -12.87 6.02
N PRO A 11 -7.30 -13.51 6.19
CA PRO A 11 -6.20 -13.12 7.09
C PRO A 11 -5.52 -11.80 6.63
N PRO A 12 -4.77 -11.12 7.51
CA PRO A 12 -4.06 -9.90 7.15
C PRO A 12 -3.02 -10.15 6.06
N VAL A 13 -2.94 -9.23 5.10
CA VAL A 13 -1.92 -9.26 4.04
C VAL A 13 -0.77 -8.35 4.46
N VAL A 14 0.45 -8.90 4.42
CA VAL A 14 1.69 -8.16 4.67
C VAL A 14 2.61 -8.34 3.47
N LEU A 15 3.08 -7.23 2.91
CA LEU A 15 3.90 -7.18 1.70
C LEU A 15 5.11 -6.29 1.96
N ASP A 16 6.30 -6.71 1.53
CA ASP A 16 7.48 -5.86 1.57
C ASP A 16 7.39 -4.81 0.45
N VAL A 17 7.75 -3.58 0.76
CA VAL A 17 7.64 -2.43 -0.15
C VAL A 17 8.97 -2.19 -0.85
N LEU A 18 8.93 -2.10 -2.19
CA LEU A 18 10.09 -1.73 -3.01
C LEU A 18 10.37 -0.23 -2.91
N GLU A 19 9.32 0.56 -3.11
CA GLU A 19 9.40 2.01 -3.19
C GLU A 19 8.11 2.65 -2.68
N THR A 20 8.22 3.81 -2.06
CA THR A 20 7.10 4.65 -1.69
C THR A 20 7.13 5.89 -2.57
N GLY A 21 6.05 6.17 -3.30
CA GLY A 21 5.89 7.42 -4.01
C GLY A 21 5.84 8.62 -3.06
N ALA A 22 5.94 9.82 -3.61
CA ALA A 22 5.83 11.04 -2.81
C ALA A 22 4.49 11.07 -2.06
N GLU A 23 4.55 11.25 -0.75
CA GLU A 23 3.38 11.54 0.05
C GLU A 23 2.81 12.88 -0.42
N ARG A 24 1.56 12.87 -0.87
CA ARG A 24 0.81 14.09 -1.15
C ARG A 24 0.12 14.48 0.14
N ALA A 25 0.80 15.37 0.87
CA ALA A 25 0.21 16.01 2.04
C ALA A 25 -1.03 16.81 1.61
N ALA A 26 -2.02 16.84 2.50
CA ALA A 26 -3.24 17.61 2.32
C ALA A 26 -2.91 19.09 2.09
N LEU A 27 -3.09 19.58 0.86
CA LEU A 27 -3.12 21.00 0.55
C LEU A 27 -4.57 21.38 0.26
N ASN A 28 -5.07 22.43 0.90
CA ASN A 28 -6.43 22.97 0.67
C ASN A 28 -7.60 22.00 0.94
N GLY A 29 -7.47 21.08 1.89
CA GLY A 29 -8.55 20.16 2.27
C GLY A 29 -8.62 18.88 1.43
N GLU A 30 -7.63 18.62 0.58
CA GLU A 30 -7.44 17.33 -0.06
C GLU A 30 -7.14 16.25 0.98
N VAL A 31 -7.62 15.03 0.72
CA VAL A 31 -7.34 13.87 1.56
C VAL A 31 -5.91 13.40 1.28
N PRO A 32 -5.05 13.24 2.30
CA PRO A 32 -3.65 12.86 2.08
C PRO A 32 -3.58 11.48 1.40
N SER A 33 -2.65 11.34 0.46
CA SER A 33 -2.47 10.08 -0.27
C SER A 33 -1.02 9.72 -0.49
N VAL A 34 -0.74 8.41 -0.55
CA VAL A 34 0.58 7.88 -0.85
C VAL A 34 0.47 6.69 -1.80
N ALA A 35 1.38 6.61 -2.77
CA ALA A 35 1.52 5.44 -3.63
C ALA A 35 2.57 4.48 -3.05
N VAL A 36 2.25 3.20 -3.01
CA VAL A 36 3.14 2.13 -2.52
C VAL A 36 3.42 1.17 -3.67
N VAL A 37 4.69 0.92 -3.93
CA VAL A 37 5.18 0.08 -5.02
C VAL A 37 5.72 -1.22 -4.44
N LEU A 38 5.29 -2.35 -4.99
CA LEU A 38 5.60 -3.69 -4.52
C LEU A 38 6.24 -4.53 -5.62
N ASP A 39 7.17 -5.41 -5.25
CA ASP A 39 7.71 -6.38 -6.20
C ASP A 39 6.60 -7.35 -6.63
N ASN A 40 6.44 -7.48 -7.94
CA ASN A 40 5.54 -8.44 -8.54
C ASN A 40 6.17 -9.21 -9.71
N ALA A 41 7.51 -9.24 -9.81
CA ALA A 41 8.21 -9.92 -10.90
C ALA A 41 7.86 -11.43 -10.99
N ARG A 42 7.48 -12.04 -9.86
CA ARG A 42 7.03 -13.44 -9.76
C ARG A 42 5.51 -13.62 -9.61
N GLY A 43 4.74 -12.52 -9.63
CA GLY A 43 3.29 -12.56 -9.45
C GLY A 43 2.82 -12.76 -7.99
N GLU A 44 3.71 -12.70 -7.00
CA GLU A 44 3.36 -12.95 -5.59
C GLU A 44 2.40 -11.89 -5.02
N ALA A 45 2.65 -10.61 -5.32
CA ALA A 45 1.76 -9.53 -4.92
C ALA A 45 0.40 -9.65 -5.62
N ALA A 46 0.38 -9.98 -6.92
CA ALA A 46 -0.85 -10.21 -7.67
C ALA A 46 -1.65 -11.40 -7.12
N ALA A 47 -1.00 -12.50 -6.71
CA ALA A 47 -1.69 -13.64 -6.11
C ALA A 47 -2.33 -13.28 -4.77
N ARG A 48 -1.65 -12.49 -3.93
CA ARG A 48 -2.16 -12.04 -2.62
C ARG A 48 -3.22 -10.95 -2.72
N LEU A 49 -3.22 -10.18 -3.80
CA LEU A 49 -4.15 -9.08 -4.06
C LEU A 49 -5.15 -9.40 -5.18
N ALA A 50 -5.30 -10.69 -5.53
CA ALA A 50 -6.17 -11.14 -6.61
C ALA A 50 -7.62 -10.70 -6.39
N VAL A 51 -8.05 -10.65 -5.13
CA VAL A 51 -9.24 -9.92 -4.70
C VAL A 51 -8.77 -8.56 -4.17
N PRO A 52 -9.01 -7.45 -4.89
CA PRO A 52 -8.50 -6.15 -4.50
C PRO A 52 -9.12 -5.72 -3.16
N PRO A 53 -8.32 -5.43 -2.12
CA PRO A 53 -8.82 -5.07 -0.80
C PRO A 53 -9.22 -3.60 -0.73
N LEU A 54 -10.05 -3.14 -1.68
CA LEU A 54 -10.49 -1.74 -1.74
C LEU A 54 -11.21 -1.36 -0.45
N ARG A 55 -10.92 -0.15 0.03
CA ARG A 55 -11.39 0.42 1.31
C ARG A 55 -10.92 -0.33 2.56
N ALA A 56 -10.14 -1.41 2.42
CA ALA A 56 -9.53 -2.05 3.58
C ALA A 56 -8.54 -1.09 4.23
N ARG A 57 -8.51 -1.08 5.56
CA ARG A 57 -7.54 -0.28 6.31
C ARG A 57 -6.13 -0.79 6.03
N ALA A 58 -5.20 0.13 5.87
CA ALA A 58 -3.82 -0.17 5.56
C ALA A 58 -2.86 0.72 6.35
N GLN A 59 -1.69 0.17 6.64
CA GLN A 59 -0.60 0.83 7.35
C GLN A 59 0.68 0.64 6.55
N LEU A 60 1.34 1.75 6.21
CA LEU A 60 2.70 1.74 5.70
C LEU A 60 3.66 1.86 6.88
N LEU A 61 4.48 0.84 7.07
CA LEU A 61 5.45 0.77 8.15
C LEU A 61 6.86 0.92 7.60
N VAL A 62 7.70 1.70 8.26
CA VAL A 62 9.13 1.82 7.98
C VAL A 62 9.88 1.45 9.24
N ASP A 63 10.71 0.40 9.15
CA ASP A 63 11.46 -0.17 10.28
C ASP A 63 10.55 -0.45 11.51
N GLY A 64 9.31 -0.89 11.22
CA GLY A 64 8.29 -1.23 12.22
C GLY A 64 7.44 -0.06 12.74
N VAL A 65 7.72 1.17 12.33
CA VAL A 65 6.96 2.38 12.71
C VAL A 65 5.96 2.73 11.62
N ALA A 66 4.68 2.92 11.98
CA ALA A 66 3.67 3.37 11.03
C ALA A 66 3.94 4.82 10.62
N VAL A 67 4.26 5.05 9.35
CA VAL A 67 4.51 6.38 8.76
C VAL A 67 3.30 6.92 8.02
N PHE A 68 2.40 6.04 7.58
CA PHE A 68 1.11 6.40 6.99
C PHE A 68 0.04 5.39 7.41
N VAL A 69 -1.16 5.87 7.73
CA VAL A 69 -2.32 5.04 8.06
C VAL A 69 -3.51 5.57 7.27
N GLY A 70 -4.20 4.67 6.57
CA GLY A 70 -5.34 5.06 5.74
C GLY A 70 -6.10 3.83 5.25
N SER A 71 -6.66 3.93 4.05
CA SER A 71 -7.36 2.86 3.37
C SER A 71 -6.87 2.67 1.94
N VAL A 72 -7.01 1.45 1.41
CA VAL A 72 -6.65 1.14 0.02
C VAL A 72 -7.68 1.78 -0.91
N GLN A 73 -7.26 2.78 -1.67
CA GLN A 73 -8.11 3.49 -2.62
C GLN A 73 -8.10 2.80 -3.99
N ALA A 74 -6.93 2.36 -4.45
CA ALA A 74 -6.74 1.75 -5.75
C ALA A 74 -5.63 0.69 -5.73
N VAL A 75 -5.73 -0.29 -6.62
CA VAL A 75 -4.73 -1.34 -6.84
C VAL A 75 -4.49 -1.48 -8.33
N THR A 76 -3.23 -1.46 -8.74
CA THR A 76 -2.80 -1.77 -10.11
C THR A 76 -1.84 -2.95 -10.06
N LEU A 77 -2.15 -4.01 -10.79
CA LEU A 77 -1.34 -5.23 -10.84
C LEU A 77 -0.73 -5.35 -12.25
N ALA A 78 0.59 -5.20 -12.34
CA ALA A 78 1.37 -5.39 -13.55
C ALA A 78 2.68 -6.15 -13.22
N ASP A 79 3.75 -5.93 -13.97
CA ASP A 79 5.11 -6.37 -13.63
C ASP A 79 5.57 -5.85 -12.25
N VAL A 80 5.12 -4.66 -11.91
CA VAL A 80 5.18 -4.05 -10.58
C VAL A 80 3.75 -3.82 -10.09
N ALA A 81 3.48 -4.11 -8.82
CA ALA A 81 2.17 -3.83 -8.23
C ALA A 81 2.20 -2.49 -7.49
N THR A 82 1.17 -1.67 -7.70
CA THR A 82 1.05 -0.35 -7.07
C THR A 82 -0.26 -0.26 -6.31
N LEU A 83 -0.21 0.27 -5.09
CA LEU A 83 -1.40 0.59 -4.29
C LEU A 83 -1.43 2.08 -3.98
N SER A 84 -2.59 2.70 -4.15
CA SER A 84 -2.85 4.05 -3.64
C SER A 84 -3.51 3.94 -2.27
N LEU A 85 -2.92 4.59 -1.27
CA LEU A 85 -3.51 4.72 0.06
C LEU A 85 -4.03 6.13 0.24
N GLU A 86 -5.18 6.25 0.89
CA GLU A 86 -5.86 7.50 1.21
C GLU A 86 -6.16 7.57 2.72
N GLY A 87 -5.76 8.66 3.39
CA GLY A 87 -5.71 8.79 4.85
C GLY A 87 -6.84 9.61 5.47
#